data_AF-A0A2R4WXW1-F1
#
_entry.id   AF-A0A2R4WXW1-F1
#
_cell.length_a   1.000
_cell.length_b   1.000
_cell.length_c   1.000
_cell.angle_alpha   90.00
_cell.angle_beta   90.00
_cell.angle_gamma   90.00
#
_symmetry.space_group_name_H-M   'P 1'
#
loop_
_entity.id
_entity.type
_entity.pdbx_description
1 polymer ?
#
loop_
_entity_poly.entity_id
_entity_poly.type
_entity_poly.pdbx_seq_one_letter_code
_entity_poly.pdbx_strand_id
1 'polypeptide(L)'
;MDNIDFSLYNRSSLDYLENPNIGGVQLHLDVAVLKDVIFSGEDGSDTLQEVIDSVRLVYEHLPAPFAFSQLPLKHEYETTVTREHLETPELPDVYWLMMLSPEICEDIGRERLKSAPVWRSEPLPDGGMELVATDDLQFTREHKQRLRDHLGFTD
;
A
#
# COMPACT_ATOMS: atom_id res chain seq x y z
N MET A 1 -7.07 -23.66 18.10
CA MET A 1 -6.11 -22.97 17.21
C MET A 1 -6.74 -21.64 16.94
N ASP A 2 -6.29 -20.64 17.69
CA ASP A 2 -6.88 -19.31 17.68
C ASP A 2 -6.49 -18.61 16.38
N ASN A 3 -7.50 -18.18 15.62
CA ASN A 3 -7.33 -17.34 14.45
C ASN A 3 -6.78 -15.99 14.92
N ILE A 4 -5.52 -15.71 14.64
CA ILE A 4 -4.94 -14.40 14.91
C ILE A 4 -5.25 -13.53 13.68
N ASP A 5 -6.30 -12.72 13.78
CA ASP A 5 -6.55 -11.62 12.85
C ASP A 5 -5.50 -10.53 13.14
N PHE A 6 -4.53 -10.34 12.24
CA PHE A 6 -3.49 -9.33 12.42
C PHE A 6 -3.86 -8.02 11.73
N SER A 7 -4.28 -7.03 12.52
CA SER A 7 -4.18 -5.60 12.16
C SER A 7 -2.95 -5.00 12.85
N LEU A 8 -1.93 -4.58 12.11
CA LEU A 8 -0.77 -3.90 12.70
C LEU A 8 -0.98 -2.37 12.64
N TYR A 9 -1.40 -1.86 13.80
CA TYR A 9 -1.52 -0.44 14.15
C TYR A 9 -0.13 0.12 14.50
N ASN A 10 0.24 1.29 13.94
CA ASN A 10 1.33 2.11 14.47
C ASN A 10 0.83 3.54 14.77
N ARG A 11 1.13 4.04 15.98
CA ARG A 11 0.48 5.15 16.72
C ARG A 11 0.53 6.51 16.01
N SER A 12 -0.55 7.32 16.03
CA SER A 12 -0.68 8.38 17.06
C SER A 12 -2.08 9.04 17.20
N SER A 13 -3.20 8.37 16.93
CA SER A 13 -4.50 8.77 17.51
C SER A 13 -5.45 7.58 17.56
N LEU A 14 -5.94 7.34 18.78
CA LEU A 14 -6.83 6.28 19.17
C LEU A 14 -8.24 6.58 18.64
N ASP A 15 -8.60 6.03 17.48
CA ASP A 15 -9.98 5.64 17.22
C ASP A 15 -9.99 4.26 16.54
N TYR A 16 -10.53 3.28 17.26
CA TYR A 16 -10.70 1.91 16.82
C TYR A 16 -11.85 1.85 15.79
N LEU A 17 -11.54 1.53 14.54
CA LEU A 17 -12.50 0.86 13.67
C LEU A 17 -12.05 -0.59 13.54
N GLU A 18 -12.65 -1.47 14.36
CA GLU A 18 -12.67 -2.90 14.08
C GLU A 18 -13.36 -3.08 12.73
N ASN A 19 -12.60 -3.35 11.66
CA ASN A 19 -13.19 -3.85 10.42
C ASN A 19 -12.91 -5.35 10.32
N PRO A 20 -13.84 -6.21 10.78
CA PRO A 20 -13.66 -7.66 10.76
C PRO A 20 -13.56 -8.27 9.35
N ASN A 21 -13.59 -7.46 8.29
CA ASN A 21 -13.49 -7.90 6.90
C ASN A 21 -12.09 -7.76 6.29
N ILE A 22 -11.14 -7.06 6.94
CA ILE A 22 -9.80 -6.82 6.38
C ILE A 22 -8.87 -7.92 6.87
N GLY A 23 -8.61 -8.94 6.05
CA GLY A 23 -7.65 -9.99 6.41
C GLY A 23 -6.19 -9.57 6.25
N GLY A 24 -5.91 -8.32 5.88
CA GLY A 24 -4.62 -7.88 5.31
C GLY A 24 -3.92 -6.85 6.15
N VAL A 25 -2.64 -6.64 5.87
CA VAL A 25 -1.84 -5.69 6.64
C VAL A 25 -1.92 -4.33 6.00
N GLN A 26 -2.98 -3.62 6.37
CA GLN A 26 -3.14 -2.22 6.07
C GLN A 26 -2.50 -1.39 7.18
N LEU A 27 -1.51 -0.57 6.81
CA LEU A 27 -1.00 0.44 7.73
C LEU A 27 -1.88 1.68 7.66
N HIS A 28 -2.69 1.87 8.69
CA HIS A 28 -3.30 3.16 8.97
C HIS A 28 -2.23 4.07 9.58
N LEU A 29 -1.59 4.86 8.73
CA LEU A 29 -0.83 6.01 9.21
C LEU A 29 -1.81 7.08 9.69
N ASP A 30 -1.49 7.67 10.83
CA ASP A 30 -2.35 8.70 11.40
C ASP A 30 -2.47 9.86 10.40
N VAL A 31 -3.69 10.03 9.92
CA VAL A 31 -4.11 11.05 8.99
C VAL A 31 -3.77 12.45 9.53
N ALA A 32 -3.66 12.66 10.85
CA ALA A 32 -3.22 13.93 11.41
C ALA A 32 -1.77 14.27 11.06
N VAL A 33 -0.86 13.28 11.16
CA VAL A 33 0.58 13.45 10.84
C VAL A 33 0.77 13.67 9.34
N LEU A 34 0.09 12.88 8.52
CA LEU A 34 0.15 13.06 7.05
C LEU A 34 -0.52 14.36 6.60
N LYS A 35 -1.61 14.80 7.27
CA LYS A 35 -2.24 16.09 6.98
C LYS A 35 -1.29 17.24 7.27
N ASP A 36 -0.62 17.24 8.40
CA ASP A 36 0.31 18.34 8.71
C ASP A 36 1.43 18.38 7.67
N VAL A 37 1.97 17.26 7.21
CA VAL A 37 2.99 17.25 6.14
C VAL A 37 2.42 17.66 4.76
N ILE A 38 1.28 17.10 4.35
CA ILE A 38 0.63 17.40 3.06
C ILE A 38 0.16 18.86 2.99
N PHE A 39 -0.30 19.43 4.10
CA PHE A 39 -0.92 20.76 4.14
C PHE A 39 -0.01 21.88 4.69
N SER A 40 1.13 21.57 5.33
CA SER A 40 2.08 22.58 5.84
C SER A 40 3.15 23.01 4.83
N GLY A 41 3.46 22.18 3.83
CA GLY A 41 4.51 22.47 2.86
C GLY A 41 5.94 22.39 3.42
N GLU A 42 6.13 21.73 4.57
CA GLU A 42 7.46 21.34 5.05
C GLU A 42 8.06 20.22 4.17
N ASP A 43 9.39 20.06 4.20
CA ASP A 43 10.10 19.01 3.46
C ASP A 43 9.71 17.62 4.03
N GLY A 44 8.65 17.04 3.46
CA GLY A 44 8.04 15.79 3.90
C GLY A 44 8.82 14.53 3.52
N SER A 45 10.07 14.67 3.03
CA SER A 45 10.89 13.54 2.58
C SER A 45 11.23 12.56 3.72
N ASP A 46 11.51 13.07 4.92
CA ASP A 46 11.73 12.25 6.11
C ASP A 46 10.45 11.47 6.48
N THR A 47 9.28 12.12 6.45
CA THR A 47 7.99 11.47 6.71
C THR A 47 7.65 10.42 5.65
N LEU A 48 7.93 10.70 4.38
CA LEU A 48 7.72 9.73 3.30
C LEU A 48 8.57 8.47 3.53
N GLN A 49 9.85 8.62 3.85
CA GLN A 49 10.73 7.48 4.07
C GLN A 49 10.31 6.68 5.33
N GLU A 50 9.89 7.33 6.41
CA GLU A 50 9.36 6.65 7.61
C GLU A 50 8.12 5.81 7.30
N VAL A 51 7.23 6.31 6.44
CA VAL A 51 6.04 5.58 5.97
C VAL A 51 6.45 4.33 5.19
N ILE A 52 7.36 4.49 4.23
CA ILE A 52 7.90 3.37 3.43
C ILE A 52 8.51 2.32 4.35
N ASP A 53 9.38 2.72 5.27
CA ASP A 53 10.09 1.82 6.16
C ASP A 53 9.11 1.06 7.07
N SER A 54 8.03 1.72 7.50
CA SER A 54 6.96 1.08 8.27
C SER A 54 6.22 0.01 7.46
N VAL A 55 5.87 0.29 6.20
CA VAL A 55 5.21 -0.68 5.30
C VAL A 55 6.14 -1.83 4.96
N ARG A 56 7.43 -1.55 4.73
CA ARG A 56 8.44 -2.58 4.48
C ARG A 56 8.60 -3.50 5.69
N LEU A 57 8.71 -2.94 6.91
CA LEU A 57 8.82 -3.72 8.14
C LEU A 57 7.62 -4.67 8.30
N VAL A 58 6.42 -4.17 8.04
CA VAL A 58 5.19 -4.98 8.05
C VAL A 58 5.25 -6.13 7.05
N TYR A 59 5.65 -5.84 5.82
CA TYR A 59 5.76 -6.84 4.75
C TYR A 59 6.79 -7.93 5.10
N GLU A 60 7.95 -7.54 5.64
CA GLU A 60 9.02 -8.48 6.02
C GLU A 60 8.65 -9.45 7.15
N HIS A 61 7.74 -9.03 8.05
CA HIS A 61 7.42 -9.79 9.26
C HIS A 61 6.12 -10.59 9.17
N LEU A 62 5.34 -10.41 8.10
CA LEU A 62 4.03 -11.01 7.95
C LEU A 62 3.95 -11.77 6.63
N PRO A 63 3.40 -13.00 6.62
CA PRO A 63 3.26 -13.80 5.41
C PRO A 63 2.05 -13.32 4.58
N ALA A 64 2.03 -12.04 4.22
CA ALA A 64 0.99 -11.44 3.41
C ALA A 64 1.43 -11.40 1.93
N PRO A 65 0.52 -11.67 0.97
CA PRO A 65 0.86 -11.59 -0.44
C PRO A 65 1.12 -10.14 -0.89
N PHE A 66 0.65 -9.15 -0.14
CA PHE A 66 1.00 -7.75 -0.32
C PHE A 66 0.83 -6.96 0.98
N ALA A 67 1.50 -5.80 1.06
CA ALA A 67 1.25 -4.77 2.05
C ALA A 67 1.01 -3.43 1.32
N PHE A 68 0.21 -2.54 1.90
CA PHE A 68 -0.10 -1.26 1.27
C PHE A 68 -0.41 -0.16 2.31
N SER A 69 -0.34 1.08 1.84
CA SER A 69 -0.79 2.26 2.59
C SER A 69 -1.80 3.05 1.74
N GLN A 70 -2.67 3.81 2.40
CA GLN A 70 -3.66 4.69 1.77
C GLN A 70 -3.48 6.11 2.27
N LEU A 71 -3.57 7.10 1.39
CA LEU A 71 -3.76 8.49 1.77
C LEU A 71 -5.24 8.74 2.12
N PRO A 72 -5.56 9.80 2.88
CA PRO A 72 -6.93 10.19 3.20
C PRO A 72 -7.70 10.78 1.99
N LEU A 73 -7.54 10.19 0.81
CA LEU A 73 -8.12 10.62 -0.45
C LEU A 73 -9.23 9.63 -0.84
N LYS A 74 -10.41 10.16 -1.19
CA LYS A 74 -11.62 9.36 -1.45
C LYS A 74 -11.39 8.17 -2.40
N HIS A 75 -10.58 8.36 -3.44
CA HIS A 75 -10.36 7.34 -4.47
C HIS A 75 -9.52 6.16 -3.98
N GLU A 76 -8.76 6.32 -2.89
CA GLU A 76 -8.01 5.21 -2.29
C GLU A 76 -8.91 4.25 -1.50
N TYR A 77 -10.10 4.70 -1.09
CA TYR A 77 -11.10 3.91 -0.37
C TYR A 77 -12.21 3.36 -1.28
N GLU A 78 -12.06 3.44 -2.60
CA GLU A 78 -13.04 2.91 -3.55
C GLU A 78 -13.11 1.38 -3.55
N THR A 79 -12.02 0.72 -3.13
CA THR A 79 -11.92 -0.74 -3.04
C THR A 79 -11.73 -1.18 -1.60
N THR A 80 -12.47 -2.21 -1.19
CA THR A 80 -12.31 -2.84 0.13
C THR A 80 -11.41 -4.07 -0.01
N VAL A 81 -10.27 -4.08 0.70
CA VAL A 81 -9.44 -5.28 0.80
C VAL A 81 -10.11 -6.27 1.74
N THR A 82 -10.45 -7.45 1.22
CA THR A 82 -11.07 -8.54 1.97
C THR A 82 -10.03 -9.59 2.37
N ARG A 83 -10.42 -10.50 3.28
CA ARG A 83 -9.62 -11.70 3.63
C ARG A 83 -9.32 -12.59 2.43
N GLU A 84 -10.27 -12.71 1.50
CA GLU A 84 -10.13 -13.55 0.30
C GLU A 84 -8.92 -13.12 -0.53
N HIS A 85 -8.71 -11.82 -0.76
CA HIS A 85 -7.55 -11.28 -1.49
C HIS A 85 -6.19 -11.61 -0.85
N LEU A 86 -6.16 -12.21 0.32
CA LEU A 86 -4.92 -12.53 1.02
C LEU A 86 -4.72 -14.03 1.17
N GLU A 87 -5.82 -14.79 1.10
CA GLU A 87 -5.81 -16.23 0.95
C GLU A 87 -5.56 -16.63 -0.51
N THR A 88 -6.03 -15.82 -1.46
CA THR A 88 -5.67 -15.86 -2.87
C THR A 88 -4.80 -14.64 -3.17
N PRO A 89 -3.58 -14.79 -3.70
CA PRO A 89 -2.62 -13.70 -3.93
C PRO A 89 -3.04 -12.82 -5.10
N GLU A 90 -4.19 -12.17 -4.97
CA GLU A 90 -4.79 -11.27 -5.93
C GLU A 90 -4.72 -9.86 -5.37
N LEU A 91 -4.07 -8.96 -6.10
CA LEU A 91 -4.04 -7.55 -5.73
C LEU A 91 -5.38 -6.91 -6.14
N PRO A 92 -6.22 -6.45 -5.22
CA PRO A 92 -7.59 -6.01 -5.56
C PRO A 92 -7.64 -4.62 -6.21
N ASP A 93 -6.64 -3.78 -5.94
CA ASP A 93 -6.51 -2.45 -6.50
C ASP A 93 -5.07 -1.95 -6.35
N VAL A 94 -4.78 -0.80 -6.95
CA VAL A 94 -3.52 -0.11 -6.80
C VAL A 94 -3.64 1.01 -5.76
N TYR A 95 -2.58 1.18 -4.99
CA TYR A 95 -2.45 2.18 -3.93
C TYR A 95 -1.21 3.02 -4.15
N TRP A 96 -1.11 4.15 -3.45
CA TRP A 96 0.04 5.04 -3.59
C TRP A 96 1.36 4.39 -3.13
N LEU A 97 1.30 3.43 -2.20
CA LEU A 97 2.43 2.66 -1.71
C LEU A 97 2.03 1.19 -1.58
N MET A 98 2.79 0.30 -2.23
CA MET A 98 2.56 -1.14 -2.25
C MET A 98 3.87 -1.93 -2.14
N MET A 99 3.84 -3.02 -1.39
CA MET A 99 4.84 -4.09 -1.38
C MET A 99 4.16 -5.35 -1.90
N LEU A 100 4.68 -5.95 -2.97
CA LEU A 100 4.07 -7.06 -3.68
C LEU A 100 4.94 -8.31 -3.56
N SER A 101 4.32 -9.44 -3.25
CA SER A 101 4.99 -10.74 -3.23
C SER A 101 5.54 -11.16 -4.59
N PRO A 102 6.51 -12.09 -4.63
CA PRO A 102 6.97 -12.68 -5.88
C PRO A 102 5.83 -13.24 -6.74
N GLU A 103 4.81 -13.83 -6.12
CA GLU A 103 3.65 -14.42 -6.80
C GLU A 103 2.80 -13.36 -7.51
N ILE A 104 2.44 -12.27 -6.82
CA ILE A 104 1.75 -11.13 -7.45
C ILE A 104 2.61 -10.51 -8.55
N CYS A 105 3.93 -10.45 -8.33
CA CYS A 105 4.87 -9.93 -9.32
C CYS A 105 4.95 -10.78 -10.59
N GLU A 106 4.76 -12.10 -10.48
CA GLU A 106 4.69 -13.03 -11.61
C GLU A 106 3.38 -12.88 -12.37
N ASP A 107 2.26 -12.74 -11.67
CA ASP A 107 0.93 -12.56 -12.26
C ASP A 107 0.82 -11.24 -13.05
N ILE A 108 1.32 -10.14 -12.50
CA ILE A 108 1.32 -8.84 -13.18
C ILE A 108 2.40 -8.78 -14.27
N GLY A 109 3.55 -9.41 -14.03
CA GLY A 109 4.72 -9.39 -14.90
C GLY A 109 5.76 -8.36 -14.48
N ARG A 110 6.96 -8.85 -14.14
CA ARG A 110 8.08 -8.04 -13.62
C ARG A 110 8.48 -6.85 -14.49
N GLU A 111 8.47 -7.01 -15.81
CA GLU A 111 8.83 -5.91 -16.73
C GLU A 111 7.75 -4.82 -16.76
N ARG A 112 6.47 -5.15 -16.55
CA ARG A 112 5.41 -4.15 -16.38
C ARG A 112 5.58 -3.38 -15.08
N LEU A 113 5.90 -4.07 -13.98
CA LEU A 113 6.15 -3.45 -12.69
C LEU A 113 7.34 -2.48 -12.73
N LYS A 114 8.47 -2.89 -13.33
CA LYS A 114 9.64 -2.01 -13.49
C LYS A 114 9.40 -0.78 -14.36
N SER A 115 8.46 -0.89 -15.31
CA SER A 115 8.09 0.21 -16.20
C SER A 115 6.84 0.97 -15.73
N ALA A 116 6.36 0.69 -14.51
CA ALA A 116 5.16 1.32 -13.97
C ALA A 116 5.33 2.85 -13.89
N PRO A 117 4.26 3.62 -14.12
CA PRO A 117 4.28 5.08 -14.06
C PRO A 117 4.24 5.55 -12.59
N VAL A 118 5.29 5.21 -11.84
CA VAL A 118 5.44 5.47 -10.40
C VAL A 118 6.74 6.23 -10.15
N TRP A 119 6.82 6.96 -9.02
CA TRP A 119 8.04 7.63 -8.60
C TRP A 119 9.17 6.66 -8.30
N ARG A 120 8.86 5.56 -7.59
CA ARG A 120 9.84 4.54 -7.21
C ARG A 120 9.31 3.13 -7.46
N SER A 121 10.17 2.29 -8.03
CA SER A 121 9.92 0.86 -8.25
C SER A 121 11.20 0.09 -7.95
N GLU A 122 11.25 -0.64 -6.85
CA GLU A 122 12.46 -1.33 -6.37
C GLU A 122 12.21 -2.82 -6.12
N PRO A 123 13.17 -3.70 -6.45
CA PRO A 123 13.07 -5.12 -6.10
C PRO A 123 13.27 -5.32 -4.58
N LEU A 124 12.48 -6.23 -4.00
CA LEU A 124 12.62 -6.65 -2.62
C LEU A 124 13.54 -7.90 -2.49
N PRO A 125 14.16 -8.15 -1.33
CA PRO A 125 15.12 -9.27 -1.16
C PRO A 125 14.54 -10.67 -1.38
N ASP A 126 13.23 -10.83 -1.19
CA ASP A 126 12.48 -12.08 -1.42
C ASP A 126 12.11 -12.29 -2.89
N GLY A 127 12.44 -11.35 -3.77
CA GLY A 127 12.05 -11.33 -5.16
C GLY A 127 10.70 -10.64 -5.41
N GLY A 128 10.09 -10.02 -4.41
CA GLY A 128 8.95 -9.13 -4.56
C GLY A 128 9.32 -7.78 -5.18
N MET A 129 8.39 -6.84 -5.15
CA MET A 129 8.56 -5.47 -5.65
C MET A 129 7.91 -4.46 -4.72
N GLU A 130 8.60 -3.35 -4.48
CA GLU A 130 8.06 -2.14 -3.89
C GLU A 130 7.66 -1.15 -4.98
N LEU A 131 6.49 -0.53 -4.85
CA LEU A 131 6.02 0.55 -5.72
C LEU A 131 5.57 1.74 -4.87
N VAL A 132 6.08 2.93 -5.20
CA VAL A 132 5.65 4.21 -4.62
C VAL A 132 5.23 5.14 -5.75
N ALA A 133 3.95 5.45 -5.83
CA ALA A 133 3.36 6.21 -6.92
C ALA A 133 3.91 7.65 -7.02
N THR A 134 4.11 8.33 -5.89
CA THR A 134 4.47 9.76 -5.83
C THR A 134 5.38 10.07 -4.63
N ASP A 135 6.25 11.07 -4.74
CA ASP A 135 7.14 11.56 -3.67
C ASP A 135 6.60 12.73 -2.84
N ASP A 136 5.45 13.27 -3.24
CA ASP A 136 4.85 14.46 -2.65
C ASP A 136 3.53 14.15 -1.91
N LEU A 137 3.22 12.86 -1.74
CA LEU A 137 1.96 12.37 -1.18
C LEU A 137 0.72 12.89 -1.94
N GLN A 138 0.86 13.22 -3.24
CA GLN A 138 -0.24 13.60 -4.12
C GLN A 138 -0.62 12.46 -5.08
N PHE A 139 -1.19 11.38 -4.56
CA PHE A 139 -1.76 10.34 -5.40
C PHE A 139 -3.13 10.78 -5.91
N THR A 140 -3.24 11.25 -7.15
CA THR A 140 -4.52 11.70 -7.70
C THR A 140 -5.31 10.53 -8.29
N ARG A 141 -6.61 10.74 -8.57
CA ARG A 141 -7.43 9.74 -9.28
C ARG A 141 -6.87 9.41 -10.68
N GLU A 142 -6.25 10.39 -11.33
CA GLU A 142 -5.57 10.19 -12.62
C GLU A 142 -4.31 9.33 -12.46
N HIS A 143 -3.50 9.57 -11.42
CA HIS A 143 -2.37 8.70 -11.08
C HIS A 143 -2.83 7.26 -10.84
N LYS A 144 -3.89 7.08 -10.05
CA LYS A 144 -4.48 5.76 -9.78
C LYS A 144 -4.94 5.07 -11.06
N GLN A 145 -5.73 5.75 -11.90
CA GLN A 145 -6.23 5.15 -13.15
C GLN A 145 -5.09 4.77 -14.09
N ARG A 146 -4.10 5.66 -14.27
CA ARG A 146 -2.95 5.39 -15.14
C ARG A 146 -2.14 4.19 -14.66
N LEU A 147 -1.99 4.03 -13.34
CA LEU A 147 -1.32 2.87 -12.75
C LEU A 147 -2.15 1.60 -12.93
N ARG A 148 -3.47 1.64 -12.70
CA ARG A 148 -4.40 0.53 -12.96
C ARG A 148 -4.31 0.04 -14.41
N ASP A 149 -4.44 0.97 -15.36
CA ASP A 149 -4.38 0.68 -16.80
C ASP A 149 -3.05 0.02 -17.18
N HIS A 150 -1.93 0.54 -16.65
CA HIS A 150 -0.59 0.02 -16.94
C HIS A 150 -0.37 -1.39 -16.37
N LEU A 151 -0.89 -1.65 -15.16
CA LEU A 151 -0.77 -2.96 -14.51
C LEU A 151 -1.81 -3.97 -15.02
N GLY A 152 -2.77 -3.53 -15.85
CA GLY A 152 -3.74 -4.40 -16.51
C GLY A 152 -5.00 -4.68 -15.69
N PHE A 153 -5.31 -3.83 -14.71
CA PHE A 153 -6.58 -3.89 -13.98
C PHE A 153 -7.72 -3.51 -14.92
N THR A 154 -8.76 -4.33 -14.98
CA THR A 154 -10.00 -4.03 -15.70
C THR A 154 -11.07 -3.53 -14.73
N ASP A 155 -11.91 -2.59 -15.19
CA ASP A 155 -13.08 -2.10 -14.44
C ASP A 155 -14.24 -3.11 -14.38
#